data_AF-A0A919LGS4-F1
#
_entry.id   AF-A0A919LGS4-F1
#
_cell.length_a   1.000
_cell.length_b   1.000
_cell.length_c   1.000
_cell.angle_alpha   90.00
_cell.angle_beta   90.00
_cell.angle_gamma   90.00
#
_symmetry.space_group_name_H-M   'P 1'
#
loop_
_entity.id
_entity.type
_entity.pdbx_description
1 polymer ?
#
loop_
_entity_poly.entity_id
_entity_poly.type
_entity_poly.pdbx_seq_one_letter_code
_entity_poly.pdbx_strand_id
1 'polypeptide(L)'
;MDTTLSVDSTLTDIAWFLVVGIIVAGFLLGAFWLGKKVRAQEPAPPSAESQPHLPEGGAVYEVREEREHVEIPEGGLRPHEMQGYGNFGSTTSTHPVEDRARRESGFGHPQGPPPHAQPGAPPDAGSGAHS
;
A
#
# COMPACT_ATOMS: atom_id res chain seq x y z
N MET A 1 11.42 -60.33 -30.56
CA MET A 1 9.98 -60.06 -30.34
C MET A 1 9.84 -59.00 -29.24
N ASP A 2 10.70 -57.98 -29.28
CA ASP A 2 11.03 -57.16 -28.11
C ASP A 2 10.46 -55.75 -28.22
N THR A 3 10.11 -55.34 -29.43
CA THR A 3 9.49 -54.04 -29.73
C THR A 3 8.03 -53.95 -29.26
N THR A 4 7.26 -55.04 -29.31
CA THR A 4 5.86 -55.04 -28.84
C THR A 4 5.77 -54.92 -27.32
N LEU A 5 6.63 -55.62 -26.58
CA LEU A 5 6.74 -55.52 -25.12
C LEU A 5 7.20 -54.12 -24.68
N SER A 6 8.11 -53.49 -25.43
CA SER A 6 8.57 -52.12 -25.14
C SER A 6 7.50 -51.06 -25.41
N VAL A 7 6.66 -51.23 -26.43
CA VAL A 7 5.57 -50.29 -26.75
C VAL A 7 4.45 -50.41 -25.71
N ASP A 8 4.10 -51.61 -25.27
CA ASP A 8 3.10 -51.80 -24.21
C ASP A 8 3.56 -51.22 -22.87
N SER A 9 4.85 -51.37 -22.51
CA SER A 9 5.40 -50.77 -21.29
C SER A 9 5.39 -49.25 -21.34
N THR A 10 5.82 -48.65 -22.45
CA THR A 10 5.84 -47.18 -22.57
C THR A 10 4.44 -46.57 -22.56
N LEU A 11 3.47 -47.23 -23.20
CA LEU A 11 2.07 -46.80 -23.17
C LEU A 11 1.46 -46.91 -21.76
N THR A 12 1.80 -47.97 -21.03
CA THR A 12 1.37 -48.17 -19.64
C THR A 12 1.97 -47.10 -18.72
N ASP A 13 3.25 -46.77 -18.88
CA ASP A 13 3.92 -45.73 -18.10
C ASP A 13 3.28 -44.36 -18.35
N ILE A 14 3.04 -44.00 -19.61
CA ILE A 14 2.36 -42.75 -19.98
C ILE A 14 0.96 -42.69 -19.36
N ALA A 15 0.19 -43.77 -19.45
CA ALA A 15 -1.14 -43.84 -18.84
C ALA A 15 -1.08 -43.64 -17.33
N TRP A 16 -0.10 -44.25 -16.66
CA TRP A 16 0.11 -44.08 -15.21
C TRP A 16 0.45 -42.63 -14.84
N PHE A 17 1.34 -41.98 -15.59
CA PHE A 17 1.67 -40.56 -15.37
C PHE A 17 0.44 -39.66 -15.52
N LEU A 18 -0.42 -39.91 -16.51
CA LEU A 18 -1.66 -39.15 -16.67
C LEU A 18 -2.62 -39.37 -15.50
N VAL A 19 -2.79 -40.62 -15.04
CA VAL A 19 -3.63 -40.93 -13.88
C VAL A 19 -3.13 -40.21 -12.64
N VAL A 20 -1.82 -40.30 -12.35
CA VAL A 20 -1.21 -39.59 -11.22
C VAL A 20 -1.39 -38.07 -11.37
N GLY A 21 -1.17 -37.53 -12.56
CA GLY A 21 -1.38 -36.11 -12.85
C GLY A 21 -2.81 -35.65 -12.58
N ILE A 22 -3.81 -36.44 -12.99
CA ILE A 22 -5.23 -36.16 -12.73
C ILE A 22 -5.54 -36.23 -11.23
N ILE A 23 -4.98 -37.21 -10.50
CA ILE A 23 -5.16 -37.33 -9.05
C ILE A 23 -4.60 -36.08 -8.35
N VAL A 24 -3.39 -35.65 -8.69
CA VAL A 24 -2.77 -34.46 -8.12
C VAL A 24 -3.58 -33.20 -8.47
N ALA A 25 -3.99 -33.05 -9.73
CA ALA A 25 -4.83 -31.93 -10.15
C ALA A 25 -6.17 -31.89 -9.41
N GLY A 26 -6.84 -33.05 -9.25
CA GLY A 26 -8.08 -33.19 -8.50
C GLY A 26 -7.91 -32.84 -7.03
N PHE A 27 -6.80 -33.27 -6.40
CA PHE A 27 -6.47 -32.92 -5.03
C PHE A 27 -6.29 -31.40 -4.86
N LEU A 28 -5.54 -30.74 -5.76
CA LEU A 28 -5.35 -29.29 -5.74
C LEU A 28 -6.65 -28.52 -5.95
N LEU A 29 -7.49 -28.96 -6.89
CA LEU A 29 -8.80 -28.37 -7.12
C LEU A 29 -9.71 -28.51 -5.90
N GLY A 30 -9.68 -29.68 -5.24
CA GLY A 30 -10.42 -29.95 -4.01
C GLY A 30 -9.98 -29.02 -2.88
N ALA A 31 -8.67 -28.86 -2.67
CA ALA A 31 -8.11 -27.94 -1.68
C ALA A 31 -8.51 -26.48 -1.96
N PHE A 32 -8.43 -26.04 -3.22
CA PHE A 32 -8.87 -24.71 -3.65
C PHE A 32 -10.37 -24.49 -3.36
N TRP A 33 -11.22 -25.46 -3.69
CA TRP A 33 -12.66 -25.40 -3.41
C TRP A 33 -12.95 -25.33 -1.92
N LEU A 34 -12.21 -26.07 -1.09
CA LEU A 34 -12.34 -26.01 0.36
C LEU A 34 -11.97 -24.62 0.88
N GLY A 35 -10.85 -24.05 0.44
CA GLY A 35 -10.45 -22.68 0.80
C GLY A 35 -11.49 -21.63 0.39
N LYS A 36 -12.04 -21.75 -0.82
CA LYS A 36 -13.13 -20.88 -1.30
C LYS A 36 -14.38 -21.00 -0.43
N LYS A 37 -14.74 -22.22 -0.01
CA LYS A 37 -15.90 -22.47 0.86
C LYS A 37 -15.71 -21.85 2.25
N VAL A 38 -14.50 -21.94 2.81
CA VAL A 38 -14.16 -21.31 4.11
C VAL A 38 -14.31 -19.79 3.99
N ARG A 39 -13.70 -19.17 2.98
CA ARG A 39 -13.81 -17.72 2.73
C ARG A 39 -15.25 -17.26 2.52
N ALA A 40 -16.10 -18.08 1.92
CA ALA A 40 -17.51 -17.75 1.72
C ALA A 40 -18.34 -17.74 3.02
N GLN A 41 -17.82 -18.30 4.12
CA GLN A 41 -18.43 -18.20 5.44
C GLN A 41 -18.04 -16.91 6.17
N GLU A 42 -16.99 -16.22 5.70
CA GLU A 42 -16.61 -14.92 6.23
C GLU A 42 -17.65 -13.87 5.78
N PRO A 43 -17.93 -12.86 6.62
CA PRO A 43 -18.79 -11.76 6.22
C PRO A 43 -18.23 -11.08 4.96
N ALA A 44 -19.13 -10.65 4.08
CA ALA A 44 -18.73 -9.94 2.87
C ALA A 44 -17.92 -8.68 3.25
N PRO A 45 -16.92 -8.29 2.43
CA PRO A 45 -16.23 -7.03 2.61
C PRO A 45 -17.24 -5.88 2.77
N PRO A 46 -16.95 -4.87 3.61
CA PRO A 46 -17.84 -3.74 3.81
C PRO A 46 -18.22 -3.11 2.47
N SER A 47 -19.52 -2.89 2.26
CA SER A 47 -20.02 -2.18 1.09
C SER A 47 -19.55 -0.72 1.11
N ALA A 48 -19.53 -0.07 -0.05
CA ALA A 48 -19.20 1.36 -0.13
C ALA A 48 -20.12 2.21 0.77
N GLU A 49 -21.40 1.85 0.88
CA GLU A 49 -22.37 2.50 1.75
C GLU A 49 -22.10 2.29 3.25
N SER A 50 -21.38 1.21 3.60
CA SER A 50 -20.93 0.95 4.98
C SER A 50 -19.62 1.67 5.32
N GLN A 51 -19.00 2.35 4.35
CA GLN A 51 -17.88 3.21 4.65
C GLN A 51 -18.33 4.35 5.56
N PRO A 52 -17.47 4.80 6.49
CA PRO A 52 -17.74 5.99 7.28
C PRO A 52 -18.04 7.18 6.35
N HIS A 53 -19.25 7.73 6.49
CA HIS A 53 -19.63 8.95 5.81
C HIS A 53 -19.06 10.17 6.54
N LEU A 54 -18.92 11.29 5.84
CA LEU A 54 -18.56 12.55 6.49
C LEU A 54 -19.61 12.88 7.57
N PRO A 55 -19.20 13.38 8.74
CA PRO A 55 -20.15 13.85 9.74
C PRO A 55 -20.92 15.07 9.21
N GLU A 56 -22.04 15.42 9.85
CA GLU A 56 -22.91 16.55 9.42
C GLU A 56 -22.15 17.88 9.25
N GLY A 57 -21.08 18.07 10.02
CA GLY A 57 -20.20 19.24 9.95
C GLY A 57 -19.17 19.24 8.81
N GLY A 58 -19.18 18.24 7.92
CA GLY A 58 -18.19 18.07 6.87
C GLY A 58 -16.96 17.29 7.31
N ALA A 59 -15.95 17.20 6.44
CA ALA A 59 -14.72 16.46 6.77
C ALA A 59 -14.02 17.08 7.99
N VAL A 60 -13.53 16.24 8.91
CA VAL A 60 -12.59 16.71 9.93
C VAL A 60 -11.28 17.00 9.23
N TYR A 61 -10.90 18.28 9.20
CA TYR A 61 -9.67 18.71 8.56
C TYR A 61 -8.45 18.25 9.36
N GLU A 62 -7.41 17.86 8.65
CA GLU A 62 -6.12 17.57 9.25
C GLU A 62 -5.47 18.85 9.76
N VAL A 63 -5.12 18.90 11.05
CA VAL A 63 -4.20 19.90 11.58
C VAL A 63 -2.80 19.46 11.16
N ARG A 64 -2.30 20.06 10.08
CA ARG A 64 -0.97 19.74 9.57
C ARG A 64 0.08 20.57 10.30
N GLU A 65 0.78 19.93 11.23
CA GLU A 65 1.92 20.53 11.93
C GLU A 65 3.20 20.41 11.08
N GLU A 66 3.85 21.52 10.81
CA GLU A 66 5.17 21.55 10.17
C GLU A 66 6.24 21.41 11.26
N ARG A 67 7.11 20.42 11.15
CA ARG A 67 8.19 20.19 12.11
C ARG A 67 9.41 21.01 11.75
N GLU A 68 10.00 21.65 12.76
CA GLU A 68 11.28 22.34 12.63
C GLU A 68 12.34 21.36 12.14
N HIS A 69 13.13 21.79 11.14
CA HIS A 69 14.18 20.97 10.59
C HIS A 69 15.38 20.94 11.54
N VAL A 70 15.79 19.74 11.96
CA VAL A 70 16.99 19.58 12.78
C VAL A 70 18.21 19.53 11.86
N GLU A 71 19.14 20.45 12.06
CA GLU A 71 20.39 20.50 11.31
C GLU A 71 21.26 19.27 11.64
N ILE A 72 21.61 18.51 10.61
CA ILE A 72 22.54 17.38 10.72
C ILE A 72 23.93 17.87 10.26
N PRO A 73 25.01 17.62 11.01
CA PRO A 73 26.35 18.04 10.62
C PRO A 73 26.77 17.50 9.25
N GLU A 74 27.56 18.30 8.51
CA GLU A 74 28.19 17.86 7.27
C GLU A 74 29.16 16.70 7.57
N GLY A 75 28.82 15.49 7.08
CA GLY A 75 29.50 14.24 7.41
C GLY A 75 28.58 13.16 7.99
N GLY A 76 27.36 13.52 8.38
CA GLY A 76 26.37 12.61 8.95
C GLY A 76 26.68 12.22 10.40
N LEU A 77 25.75 11.52 11.03
CA LEU A 77 25.87 11.02 12.41
C LEU A 77 25.87 9.49 12.40
N ARG A 78 26.76 8.86 13.15
CA ARG A 78 26.69 7.41 13.41
C ARG A 78 25.51 7.12 14.34
N PRO A 79 24.96 5.89 14.35
CA PRO A 79 23.78 5.58 15.15
C PRO A 79 23.89 5.91 16.66
N HIS A 80 25.09 5.81 17.24
CA HIS A 80 25.34 6.17 18.65
C HIS A 80 25.52 7.68 18.88
N GLU A 81 25.67 8.46 17.82
CA GLU A 81 25.78 9.92 17.84
C GLU A 81 24.43 10.59 17.59
N MET A 82 23.41 9.81 17.18
CA MET A 82 22.06 10.31 17.01
C MET A 82 21.36 10.43 18.38
N GLN A 83 21.07 11.66 18.77
CA GLN A 83 20.32 11.94 19.99
C GLN A 83 18.88 11.36 19.88
N GLY A 84 18.37 10.79 20.98
CA GLY A 84 17.02 10.21 20.98
C GLY A 84 16.85 8.97 20.10
N TYR A 85 17.93 8.23 19.80
CA TYR A 85 17.91 7.06 18.89
C TYR A 85 17.41 7.38 17.47
N GLY A 86 17.69 8.60 17.01
CA GLY A 86 17.19 9.10 15.72
C GLY A 86 15.76 9.64 15.77
N ASN A 87 15.12 9.64 16.93
CA ASN A 87 13.94 10.45 17.18
C ASN A 87 14.37 11.83 17.68
N PHE A 88 14.86 12.66 16.74
CA PHE A 88 15.10 14.07 17.04
C PHE A 88 13.78 14.68 17.49
N GLY A 89 13.74 15.18 18.72
CA GLY A 89 12.56 15.87 19.26
C GLY A 89 12.35 17.17 18.47
N SER A 90 11.63 17.08 17.37
CA SER A 90 11.28 18.26 16.58
C SER A 90 10.13 18.98 17.26
N THR A 91 10.33 20.26 17.58
CA THR A 91 9.27 21.17 17.97
C THR A 91 8.43 21.56 16.75
N THR A 92 7.17 21.91 16.99
CA THR A 92 6.32 22.52 15.97
C THR A 92 6.97 23.84 15.53
N SER A 93 7.12 24.04 14.23
CA SER A 93 7.72 25.27 13.69
C SER A 93 6.88 26.48 14.07
N THR A 94 7.56 27.60 14.36
CA THR A 94 6.92 28.90 14.57
C THR A 94 6.46 29.54 13.24
N HIS A 95 7.06 29.11 12.12
CA HIS A 95 6.81 29.63 10.77
C HIS A 95 6.53 28.50 9.77
N PRO A 96 5.43 27.73 9.95
CA PRO A 96 5.16 26.52 9.18
C PRO A 96 4.97 26.73 7.67
N VAL A 97 4.46 27.91 7.27
CA VAL A 97 4.24 28.25 5.85
C VAL A 97 5.56 28.51 5.14
N GLU A 98 6.46 29.27 5.77
CA GLU A 98 7.76 29.60 5.20
C GLU A 98 8.67 28.37 5.11
N ASP A 99 8.65 27.53 6.15
CA ASP A 99 9.41 26.27 6.16
C ASP A 99 8.95 25.33 5.05
N ARG A 100 7.63 25.28 4.80
CA ARG A 100 7.08 24.52 3.69
C ARG A 100 7.50 25.11 2.34
N ALA A 101 7.32 26.41 2.14
CA ALA A 101 7.70 27.08 0.91
C ALA A 101 9.19 26.86 0.59
N ARG A 102 10.05 26.92 1.61
CA ARG A 102 11.49 26.61 1.50
C ARG A 102 11.76 25.15 1.14
N ARG A 103 11.01 24.19 1.69
CA ARG A 103 11.14 22.77 1.31
C ARG A 103 10.71 22.55 -0.15
N GLU A 104 9.59 23.16 -0.54
CA GLU A 104 8.97 22.95 -1.85
C GLU A 104 9.65 23.74 -2.99
N SER A 105 10.37 24.83 -2.68
CA SER A 105 11.02 25.69 -3.69
C SER A 105 12.07 24.99 -4.56
N GLY A 106 12.53 23.80 -4.18
CA GLY A 106 13.48 22.98 -4.94
C GLY A 106 12.84 21.86 -5.77
N PHE A 107 11.55 21.56 -5.58
CA PHE A 107 10.85 20.49 -6.28
C PHE A 107 9.93 21.08 -7.34
N GLY A 108 10.09 20.64 -8.59
CA GLY A 108 9.14 21.02 -9.65
C GLY A 108 7.75 20.50 -9.30
N HIS A 109 6.80 21.40 -9.03
CA HIS A 109 5.41 21.00 -8.81
C HIS A 109 4.91 20.24 -10.05
N PRO A 110 4.42 18.99 -9.91
CA PRO A 110 3.77 18.32 -11.02
C PRO A 110 2.57 19.17 -11.46
N GLN A 111 2.53 19.53 -12.74
CA GLN A 111 1.38 20.18 -13.38
C GLN A 111 0.26 19.15 -13.51
N GLY A 112 -0.34 18.79 -12.38
CA GLY A 112 -1.56 17.99 -12.28
C GLY A 112 -2.79 18.89 -12.28
N PRO A 113 -3.99 18.31 -12.45
CA PRO A 113 -5.24 19.01 -12.17
C PRO A 113 -5.16 19.65 -10.78
N PRO A 114 -5.73 20.85 -10.58
CA PRO A 114 -5.77 21.47 -9.26
C PRO A 114 -6.35 20.46 -8.26
N PRO A 115 -5.82 20.38 -7.03
CA PRO A 115 -6.43 19.53 -6.00
C PRO A 115 -7.90 19.91 -5.93
N HIS A 116 -8.77 18.90 -5.97
CA HIS A 116 -10.20 19.15 -5.87
C HIS A 116 -10.44 19.92 -4.58
N ALA A 117 -10.97 21.14 -4.70
CA ALA A 117 -11.39 21.92 -3.55
C ALA A 117 -12.35 21.04 -2.76
N GLN A 118 -11.94 20.63 -1.56
CA GLN A 118 -12.78 19.77 -0.74
C GLN A 118 -14.08 20.54 -0.48
N PRO A 119 -15.25 19.96 -0.77
CA PRO A 119 -16.52 20.62 -0.48
C PRO A 119 -16.57 21.05 1.00
N GLY A 120 -16.73 22.36 1.23
CA GLY A 120 -16.74 22.96 2.57
C GLY A 120 -15.40 23.49 3.08
N ALA A 121 -14.30 23.34 2.35
CA ALA A 121 -13.02 23.90 2.74
C ALA A 121 -13.09 25.44 2.88
N PRO A 122 -12.46 26.04 3.91
CA PRO A 122 -12.39 27.49 4.02
C PRO A 122 -11.68 28.06 2.78
N PRO A 123 -12.00 29.31 2.38
CA PRO A 123 -11.57 29.88 1.09
C PRO A 123 -10.04 29.92 0.89
N ASP A 124 -9.28 29.77 1.97
CA ASP A 124 -7.82 29.77 2.03
C ASP A 124 -7.19 28.36 2.09
N ALA A 125 -7.98 27.28 2.21
CA ALA A 125 -7.50 25.91 2.33
C ALA A 125 -6.67 25.41 1.13
N GLY A 126 -6.79 26.06 -0.03
CA GLY A 126 -5.93 25.85 -1.20
C GLY A 126 -5.05 27.06 -1.56
N SER A 127 -5.19 28.18 -0.85
CA SER A 127 -4.51 29.44 -1.20
C SER A 127 -3.07 29.49 -0.69
N GLY A 128 -2.69 28.65 0.27
CA GLY A 128 -1.29 28.53 0.70
C GLY A 128 -0.36 27.85 -0.31
N ALA A 129 -0.89 27.35 -1.43
CA ALA A 129 -0.13 26.72 -2.52
C ALA A 129 0.32 27.71 -3.62
N HIS A 130 -0.06 29.00 -3.51
CA HIS A 130 0.14 29.99 -4.56
C HIS A 130 0.51 31.37 -3.99
N SER A 131 1.69 31.51 -3.40
CA SER A 131 2.34 32.81 -3.21
C SER A 131 3.84 32.65 -3.04
#